data_AF-A0ABD0PZZ5-F1
#
_entry.id   AF-A0ABD0PZZ5-F1
#
_cell.length_a   1.000
_cell.length_b   1.000
_cell.length_c   1.000
_cell.angle_alpha   90.00
_cell.angle_beta   90.00
_cell.angle_gamma   90.00
#
_symmetry.space_group_name_H-M   'P 1'
#
loop_
_entity.id
_entity.type
_entity.pdbx_description
1 polymer ?
#
loop_
_entity_poly.entity_id
_entity_poly.type
_entity_poly.pdbx_seq_one_letter_code
_entity_poly.pdbx_strand_id
1 'polypeptide(L)' 'YPFKKLMRVEVVDKTHLCRTRVALVEQVIGGRLRLVYEESQDGTDDFWCHMYSPLIHSIGWSRSIGHRFKRSGQCG' A
#
# COMPACT_ATOMS: atom_id res chain seq x y z
N TYR A 1 -13.79 8.89 -2.13
CA TYR A 1 -13.27 8.45 -3.44
C TYR A 1 -13.28 6.93 -3.47
N PRO A 2 -14.09 6.25 -4.30
CA PRO A 2 -13.99 4.80 -4.37
C PRO A 2 -12.64 4.45 -5.00
N PHE A 3 -11.81 3.71 -4.26
CA PHE A 3 -10.55 3.17 -4.78
C PHE A 3 -10.85 2.34 -6.03
N LYS A 4 -9.98 2.46 -7.04
CA LYS A 4 -10.09 1.74 -8.31
C LYS A 4 -8.94 0.75 -8.43
N LYS A 5 -9.16 -0.32 -9.20
CA LYS A 5 -8.10 -1.25 -9.59
C LYS A 5 -6.94 -0.48 -10.24
N LEU A 6 -5.71 -0.92 -9.98
CA LEU A 6 -4.44 -0.31 -10.40
C LEU A 6 -4.08 1.03 -9.73
N MET A 7 -4.87 1.52 -8.76
CA MET A 7 -4.45 2.67 -7.96
C MET A 7 -3.26 2.30 -7.06
N ARG A 8 -2.28 3.20 -6.98
CA ARG A 8 -1.14 3.11 -6.05
C ARG A 8 -1.51 3.77 -4.73
N VAL A 9 -1.18 3.11 -3.61
CA VAL A 9 -1.42 3.60 -2.25
C VAL A 9 -0.19 3.34 -1.38
N GLU A 10 -0.01 4.15 -0.34
CA GLU A 10 0.94 3.82 0.74
C GLU A 10 0.20 3.04 1.80
N VAL A 11 0.72 1.86 2.17
CA VAL A 11 0.15 1.02 3.22
C VAL A 11 1.23 0.59 4.19
N VAL A 12 0.86 0.43 5.46
CA VAL A 12 1.79 -0.06 6.50
C VAL A 12 2.35 -1.44 6.09
N ASP A 13 3.65 -1.64 6.30
CA ASP A 13 4.29 -2.93 6.06
C ASP A 13 3.92 -3.92 7.18
N LYS A 14 3.27 -5.04 6.81
CA LYS A 14 2.88 -6.09 7.76
C LYS A 14 4.05 -6.69 8.54
N THR A 15 5.26 -6.63 7.99
CA THR A 15 6.49 -7.13 8.63
C THR A 15 7.23 -6.05 9.44
N HIS A 16 6.94 -4.77 9.18
CA HIS A 16 7.65 -3.64 9.76
C HIS A 16 6.70 -2.46 9.97
N LEU A 17 5.95 -2.46 11.07
CA LEU A 17 4.91 -1.45 11.35
C LEU A 17 5.41 0.01 11.36
N CYS A 18 6.71 0.24 11.56
CA CYS A 18 7.33 1.57 11.55
C CYS A 18 7.53 2.17 10.14
N ARG A 19 7.14 1.46 9.07
CA ARG A 19 7.27 1.95 7.70
C ARG A 19 6.04 1.67 6.85
N THR A 20 5.87 2.50 5.84
CA THR A 20 4.92 2.28 4.75
C THR A 20 5.65 1.75 3.51
N ARG A 21 4.92 1.00 2.69
CA ARG A 21 5.33 0.49 1.37
C ARG A 21 4.27 0.88 0.34
N VAL A 22 4.69 1.01 -0.92
CA VAL A 22 3.75 1.23 -2.03
C VAL A 22 3.09 -0.09 -2.38
N ALA A 23 1.77 -0.07 -2.51
CA ALA A 23 0.98 -1.20 -2.95
C ALA A 23 -0.02 -0.78 -4.03
N LEU A 24 -0.40 -1.74 -4.87
CA LEU A 24 -1.38 -1.59 -5.93
C LEU A 24 -2.71 -2.20 -5.50
N VAL A 25 -3.81 -1.50 -5.77
CA VAL A 25 -5.16 -2.06 -5.61
C VAL A 25 -5.39 -3.10 -6.71
N GLU A 26 -5.36 -4.37 -6.36
CA GLU A 26 -5.61 -5.46 -7.29
C GLU A 26 -7.11 -5.77 -7.41
N GLN A 27 -7.84 -5.74 -6.29
CA GLN A 27 -9.28 -6.05 -6.25
C GLN A 27 -10.01 -5.20 -5.21
N VAL A 28 -11.31 -4.96 -5.45
CA VAL A 28 -12.22 -4.28 -4.54
C VAL A 28 -13.47 -5.12 -4.38
N ILE A 29 -13.73 -5.60 -3.16
CA ILE A 29 -14.87 -6.47 -2.84
C ILE A 29 -15.62 -5.87 -1.65
N GLY A 30 -16.82 -5.33 -1.89
CA GLY A 30 -17.68 -4.81 -0.82
C GLY A 30 -16.99 -3.76 0.08
N GLY A 31 -16.15 -2.90 -0.47
CA GLY A 31 -15.38 -1.88 0.27
C GLY A 31 -14.05 -2.37 0.87
N ARG A 32 -13.73 -3.66 0.76
CA ARG A 32 -12.40 -4.21 1.08
C ARG A 32 -11.50 -4.19 -0.14
N LEU A 33 -10.28 -3.74 0.04
CA LEU A 33 -9.24 -3.64 -0.97
C LEU A 33 -8.25 -4.79 -0.77
N ARG A 34 -7.94 -5.49 -1.86
CA ARG A 34 -6.76 -6.35 -1.94
C ARG A 34 -5.63 -5.52 -2.49
N LEU A 35 -4.65 -5.25 -1.65
CA LEU A 35 -3.44 -4.50 -1.99
C LEU A 35 -2.30 -5.49 -2.20
N VAL A 36 -1.58 -5.38 -3.30
CA VAL A 36 -0.36 -6.16 -3.56
C VAL A 36 0.83 -5.20 -3.52
N TYR A 37 1.84 -5.51 -2.71
CA TYR A 37 3.02 -4.65 -2.62
C TYR A 37 3.75 -4.58 -3.97
N GLU A 38 4.23 -3.40 -4.33
CA GLU A 38 4.84 -3.14 -5.65
C GLU A 38 6.13 -3.95 -5.88
N GLU A 39 6.83 -4.33 -4.80
CA GLU A 39 8.01 -5.22 -4.88
C GLU A 39 7.70 -6.71 -4.73
N SER A 40 6.43 -7.11 -4.65
CA SER A 40 6.05 -8.53 -4.64
C SER A 40 6.42 -9.14 -5.99
N GLN A 41 7.23 -10.20 -5.99
CA GLN A 41 7.68 -10.85 -7.22
C GLN A 41 6.61 -11.74 -7.87
N ASP A 42 5.73 -12.32 -7.06
CA ASP A 42 4.73 -13.34 -7.43
C ASP A 42 3.29 -12.90 -7.15
N GLY A 43 3.09 -11.68 -6.64
CA GLY A 43 1.78 -11.16 -6.24
C GLY A 43 1.15 -11.84 -5.02
N THR A 44 1.91 -12.65 -4.27
CA THR A 44 1.44 -13.31 -3.05
C THR A 44 1.65 -12.47 -1.79
N ASP A 45 2.52 -11.44 -1.86
CA ASP A 45 2.68 -10.45 -0.79
C ASP A 45 1.52 -9.44 -0.85
N ASP A 46 0.34 -9.90 -0.42
CA ASP A 46 -0.89 -9.12 -0.37
C ASP A 46 -1.26 -8.65 1.04
N PHE A 47 -2.17 -7.67 1.08
CA PHE A 47 -2.73 -7.06 2.26
C PHE A 47 -4.19 -6.68 2.03
N TRP A 48 -5.07 -7.17 2.90
CA TRP A 48 -6.49 -6.88 2.86
C TRP A 48 -6.89 -5.85 3.89
N CYS A 49 -7.63 -4.82 3.47
CA CYS A 49 -8.11 -3.78 4.38
C CYS A 49 -9.35 -3.07 3.84
N HIS A 50 -10.11 -2.43 4.72
CA HIS A 50 -11.25 -1.61 4.31
C HIS A 50 -10.77 -0.31 3.67
N MET A 51 -11.53 0.25 2.73
CA MET A 51 -11.22 1.54 2.09
C MET A 51 -11.18 2.75 3.04
N TYR A 52 -11.68 2.59 4.27
CA TYR A 52 -11.61 3.60 5.34
C TYR A 52 -10.59 3.23 6.42
N SER A 53 -9.75 2.22 6.18
CA SER A 53 -8.72 1.82 7.12
C SER A 53 -7.72 2.96 7.31
N PRO A 54 -7.35 3.31 8.56
CA PRO A 54 -6.32 4.32 8.83
C PRO A 54 -4.92 3.86 8.40
N LEU A 55 -4.77 2.61 7.94
CA LEU A 55 -3.51 2.03 7.49
C LEU A 55 -3.19 2.34 6.02
N ILE A 56 -4.13 2.93 5.28
CA ILE A 56 -4.00 3.25 3.86
C ILE A 56 -3.95 4.75 3.68
N HIS A 57 -2.95 5.22 2.93
CA HIS A 57 -2.76 6.62 2.64
C HIS A 57 -2.56 6.86 1.15
N SER A 58 -2.86 8.07 0.69
CA SER A 58 -2.51 8.51 -0.66
C SER A 58 -0.99 8.58 -0.82
N ILE A 59 -0.51 8.32 -2.04
CA ILE A 59 0.91 8.48 -2.38
C ILE A 59 1.41 9.88 -1.97
N GLY A 60 2.56 9.92 -1.29
CA GLY A 60 3.17 11.14 -0.78
C GLY A 60 2.81 11.47 0.67
N TRP A 61 1.90 10.75 1.32
CA TRP A 61 1.53 10.97 2.72
C TRP A 61 2.73 10.82 3.66
N SER A 62 3.51 9.75 3.50
CA SER A 62 4.66 9.50 4.36
C SER A 62 5.72 10.61 4.25
N ARG A 63 5.94 11.11 3.02
CA ARG A 63 6.83 12.26 2.79
C ARG A 63 6.28 13.54 3.43
N SER A 64 4.96 13.75 3.40
CA SER A 64 4.31 14.93 3.96
C SER A 64 4.39 15.00 5.49
N ILE A 65 4.36 13.85 6.17
CA ILE A 65 4.33 13.81 7.64
C ILE A 65 5.67 13.39 8.27
N GLY A 66 6.71 13.17 7.45
CA GLY A 66 8.01 12.69 7.92
C GLY A 66 8.03 11.22 8.36
N HIS A 67 7.02 10.43 7.97
CA HIS A 67 6.96 9.01 8.27
C HIS A 67 7.94 8.22 7.39
N ARG A 68 8.57 7.19 7.97
CA ARG A 68 9.53 6.35 7.26
C ARG A 68 8.80 5.59 6.16
N PHE A 69 9.27 5.69 4.92
CA PHE A 69 8.73 4.94 3.78
C PHE A 69 9.85 4.18 3.07
N LYS A 70 9.55 2.99 2.57
CA LYS A 70 10.49 2.24 1.73
C LYS A 70 10.51 2.89 0.34
N ARG A 71 11.68 3.35 -0.12
CA ARG A 71 11.84 3.89 -1.48
C ARG A 71 11.65 2.76 -2.49
N SER A 72 10.66 2.89 -3.37
CA SER A 72 10.52 2.05 -4.56
C SER A 72 11.65 2.42 -5.54
N GLY A 73 12.73 1.64 -5.55
CA GLY A 73 13.87 1.83 -6.45
C GLY A 73 15.22 1.92 -5.73
N GLN A 74 15.74 0.78 -5.31
CA GLN A 74 17.17 0.47 -5.39
C GLN A 74 17.26 -1.01 -5.77
N CYS A 75 17.27 -1.28 -7.09
CA CYS A 75 18.03 -2.41 -7.58
C CYS A 75 19.49 -2.10 -7.27
N GLY A 76 20.09 -2.89 -6.39
CA GLY A 76 21.53 -3.10 -6.30
C GLY A 76 21.79 -4.56 -6.65
#